data_AF-A0A956BBY2-F1
#
_entry.id   AF-A0A956BBY2-F1
#
_cell.length_a   1.000
_cell.length_b   1.000
_cell.length_c   1.000
_cell.angle_alpha   90.00
_cell.angle_beta   90.00
_cell.angle_gamma   90.00
#
_symmetry.space_group_name_H-M   'P 1'
#
loop_
_entity.id
_entity.type
_entity.pdbx_description
1 polymer ?
#
loop_
_entity_poly.entity_id
_entity_poly.type
_entity_poly.pdbx_seq_one_letter_code
_entity_poly.pdbx_strand_id
1 'polypeptide(L)'
;MSAPKPTPRRRTAVTLALCALALARPAPAAVIAPTPGQTVELLDEHVLLVYDPLTASQTTVVQHTFAGTASPFGIILPVPDQARVRTHPQRLRNAIRNRLHPQGRVQRTLSVELTSWAAGCALRDVGDGVPIAGDDEADNRRGASVEATTLGAAPEPLHDWLLENGFTVAPAQAAWLNELRASGWGLVGVTIRPSAAEGTPEPRMQGPVLSITHEAREPLYAARHPSFALVDDGRPGPPLELAVLTEWAVAVDVERPPRPFFADVLTEKAVNRLGADAGGLPWDFRREGSLTAFRVERPTDGMGIVRFVRSDPWPTIRPTPEARIRANTLRLPIELVLILAALAVWGWRRPGRRRLGRGGQRLQ
;
A
#
# COMPACT_ATOMS: atom_id res chain seq x y z
N MET A 1 61.42 53.70 -29.81
CA MET A 1 60.49 52.56 -30.06
C MET A 1 60.92 51.43 -29.14
N SER A 2 60.25 51.27 -28.00
CA SER A 2 60.62 50.30 -26.96
C SER A 2 59.76 49.05 -27.09
N ALA A 3 60.41 47.89 -27.17
CA ALA A 3 59.77 46.59 -27.29
C ALA A 3 59.06 46.18 -25.97
N PRO A 4 57.86 45.56 -26.04
CA PRO A 4 57.12 45.15 -24.86
C PRO A 4 57.73 43.92 -24.19
N LYS A 5 57.87 43.96 -22.86
CA LYS A 5 58.32 42.85 -22.01
C LYS A 5 57.24 41.76 -21.93
N PRO A 6 57.58 40.46 -22.08
CA PRO A 6 56.64 39.36 -21.94
C PRO A 6 56.23 39.18 -20.46
N THR A 7 54.93 39.15 -20.21
CA THR A 7 54.36 38.88 -18.89
C THR A 7 54.31 37.36 -18.61
N PRO A 8 54.62 36.93 -17.37
CA PRO A 8 54.63 35.51 -17.01
C PRO A 8 53.20 34.95 -17.01
N ARG A 9 52.98 33.93 -17.87
CA ARG A 9 51.74 33.14 -17.92
C ARG A 9 51.53 32.44 -16.58
N ARG A 10 50.57 32.92 -15.78
CA ARG A 10 50.02 32.20 -14.63
C ARG A 10 49.44 30.88 -15.13
N ARG A 11 50.11 29.78 -14.81
CA ARG A 11 49.57 28.42 -14.96
C ARG A 11 48.47 28.26 -13.91
N THR A 12 47.23 28.55 -14.29
CA THR A 12 46.05 28.09 -13.56
C THR A 12 46.07 26.56 -13.58
N ALA A 13 46.51 25.98 -12.47
CA ALA A 13 46.30 24.56 -12.20
C ALA A 13 44.79 24.35 -12.10
N VAL A 14 44.21 23.86 -13.19
CA VAL A 14 42.84 23.33 -13.22
C VAL A 14 42.90 22.04 -12.42
N THR A 15 42.67 22.12 -11.12
CA THR A 15 42.40 20.96 -10.28
C THR A 15 41.09 20.38 -10.79
N LEU A 16 41.18 19.35 -11.64
CA LEU A 16 40.08 18.51 -12.05
C LEU A 16 39.54 17.87 -10.76
N ALA A 17 38.52 18.50 -10.17
CA ALA A 17 37.69 17.89 -9.17
C ALA A 17 36.93 16.77 -9.88
N LEU A 18 37.59 15.61 -9.99
CA LEU A 18 36.97 14.33 -10.26
C LEU A 18 36.13 13.99 -9.02
N CYS A 19 35.09 14.78 -8.78
CA CYS A 19 34.05 14.48 -7.82
C CYS A 19 33.50 13.14 -8.28
N ALA A 20 33.86 12.09 -7.56
CA ALA A 20 33.25 10.79 -7.66
C ALA A 20 31.74 11.01 -7.76
N LEU A 21 31.18 10.78 -8.95
CA LEU A 21 29.76 10.58 -9.12
C LEU A 21 29.45 9.29 -8.37
N ALA A 22 29.28 9.40 -7.05
CA ALA A 22 28.50 8.46 -6.27
C ALA A 22 27.08 8.57 -6.84
N LEU A 23 26.83 7.78 -7.89
CA LEU A 23 25.53 7.59 -8.48
C LEU A 23 24.65 7.08 -7.35
N ALA A 24 23.70 7.91 -6.89
CA ALA A 24 22.67 7.48 -5.96
C ALA A 24 22.00 6.24 -6.58
N ARG A 25 22.13 5.10 -5.89
CA ARG A 25 21.64 3.82 -6.41
C ARG A 25 20.20 3.61 -5.90
N PRO A 26 19.26 3.13 -6.74
CA PRO A 26 17.84 2.92 -6.42
C PRO A 26 17.54 1.62 -5.67
N ALA A 27 16.77 1.66 -4.57
CA ALA A 27 16.48 0.50 -3.71
C ALA A 27 15.78 -0.65 -4.47
N PRO A 28 16.41 -1.84 -4.61
CA PRO A 28 15.81 -2.99 -5.31
C PRO A 28 14.62 -3.58 -4.56
N ALA A 29 13.89 -4.47 -5.25
CA ALA A 29 12.69 -5.08 -4.69
C ALA A 29 13.00 -6.11 -3.60
N ALA A 30 11.97 -6.50 -2.86
CA ALA A 30 12.09 -7.36 -1.68
C ALA A 30 12.32 -8.84 -2.02
N VAL A 31 13.18 -9.54 -1.25
CA VAL A 31 13.32 -11.01 -1.29
C VAL A 31 12.55 -11.62 -0.13
N ILE A 32 11.73 -12.63 -0.41
CA ILE A 32 11.00 -13.38 0.62
C ILE A 32 11.85 -14.57 1.06
N ALA A 33 12.01 -14.73 2.37
CA ALA A 33 12.75 -15.80 3.02
C ALA A 33 11.81 -16.61 3.94
N PRO A 34 11.11 -17.64 3.41
CA PRO A 34 10.21 -18.45 4.20
C PRO A 34 10.97 -19.48 5.06
N THR A 35 10.28 -20.05 6.05
CA THR A 35 10.71 -21.27 6.76
C THR A 35 10.74 -22.47 5.80
N PRO A 36 11.64 -23.46 5.99
CA PRO A 36 11.69 -24.67 5.16
C PRO A 36 10.31 -25.33 4.98
N GLY A 37 9.96 -25.65 3.73
CA GLY A 37 8.70 -26.32 3.37
C GLY A 37 7.46 -25.43 3.39
N GLN A 38 7.60 -24.12 3.63
CA GLN A 38 6.52 -23.14 3.52
C GLN A 38 6.59 -22.39 2.19
N THR A 39 5.44 -21.90 1.73
CA THR A 39 5.34 -21.05 0.54
C THR A 39 4.71 -19.72 0.92
N VAL A 40 5.38 -18.63 0.53
CA VAL A 40 4.89 -17.27 0.67
C VAL A 40 5.08 -16.57 -0.67
N GLU A 41 3.98 -16.06 -1.22
CA GLU A 41 3.91 -15.39 -2.52
C GLU A 41 3.67 -13.89 -2.31
N LEU A 42 4.38 -13.05 -3.06
CA LEU A 42 4.08 -11.62 -3.13
C LEU A 42 2.90 -11.41 -4.09
N LEU A 43 1.78 -10.89 -3.59
CA LEU A 43 0.60 -10.59 -4.39
C LEU A 43 0.62 -9.19 -4.96
N ASP A 44 0.87 -8.18 -4.14
CA ASP A 44 0.80 -6.77 -4.53
C ASP A 44 1.95 -5.99 -3.90
N GLU A 45 2.47 -4.99 -4.60
CA GLU A 45 3.38 -4.01 -4.03
C GLU A 45 2.88 -2.59 -4.29
N HIS A 46 2.78 -1.82 -3.21
CA HIS A 46 2.40 -0.41 -3.24
C HIS A 46 3.58 0.43 -2.77
N VAL A 47 3.98 1.39 -3.59
CA VAL A 47 5.12 2.26 -3.33
C VAL A 47 4.67 3.71 -3.40
N LEU A 48 4.97 4.49 -2.35
CA LEU A 48 4.97 5.94 -2.40
C LEU A 48 6.42 6.43 -2.31
N LEU A 49 6.90 7.05 -3.38
CA LEU A 49 8.19 7.73 -3.42
C LEU A 49 7.96 9.21 -3.14
N VAL A 50 8.56 9.73 -2.07
CA VAL A 50 8.59 11.16 -1.78
C VAL A 50 10.00 11.68 -2.00
N TYR A 51 10.15 12.60 -2.96
CA TYR A 51 11.45 13.17 -3.31
C TYR A 51 11.48 14.67 -3.02
N ASP A 52 12.46 15.08 -2.23
CA ASP A 52 12.74 16.47 -1.92
C ASP A 52 14.03 16.93 -2.64
N PRO A 53 13.92 17.71 -3.72
CA PRO A 53 15.08 18.23 -4.45
C PRO A 53 15.94 19.23 -3.68
N LEU A 54 15.42 19.90 -2.65
CA LEU A 54 16.18 20.89 -1.87
C LEU A 54 17.15 20.22 -0.92
N THR A 55 16.75 19.09 -0.36
CA THR A 55 17.59 18.29 0.55
C THR A 55 18.25 17.09 -0.14
N ALA A 56 18.00 16.89 -1.43
CA ALA A 56 18.41 15.71 -2.19
C ALA A 56 18.05 14.42 -1.43
N SER A 57 16.84 14.36 -0.87
CA SER A 57 16.39 13.28 0.00
C SER A 57 15.23 12.54 -0.64
N GLN A 58 15.30 11.22 -0.67
CA GLN A 58 14.22 10.35 -1.09
C GLN A 58 13.75 9.51 0.09
N THR A 59 12.44 9.52 0.33
CA THR A 59 11.78 8.58 1.23
C THR A 59 10.88 7.67 0.42
N THR A 60 11.19 6.37 0.41
CA THR A 60 10.36 5.34 -0.22
C THR A 60 9.53 4.67 0.86
N VAL A 61 8.21 4.84 0.80
CA VAL A 61 7.25 4.10 1.63
C VAL A 61 6.76 2.92 0.82
N VAL A 62 7.05 1.70 1.27
CA VAL A 62 6.67 0.46 0.61
C VAL A 62 5.74 -0.35 1.51
N GLN A 63 4.77 -0.99 0.89
CA GLN A 63 3.97 -2.02 1.51
C GLN A 63 3.75 -3.16 0.52
N HIS A 64 3.82 -4.37 1.04
CA HIS A 64 3.62 -5.60 0.30
C HIS A 64 2.35 -6.30 0.80
N THR A 65 1.63 -6.98 -0.08
CA THR A 65 0.57 -7.94 0.26
C THR A 65 1.08 -9.34 -0.08
N PHE A 66 0.93 -10.29 0.84
CA PHE A 66 1.41 -11.66 0.68
C PHE A 66 0.25 -12.65 0.65
N ALA A 67 0.47 -13.80 0.01
CA ALA A 67 -0.34 -15.00 0.16
C ALA A 67 0.53 -16.13 0.71
N GLY A 68 -0.04 -17.00 1.55
CA GLY A 68 0.69 -18.16 2.04
C GLY A 68 0.20 -18.68 3.37
N THR A 69 0.99 -19.58 3.93
CA THR A 69 0.78 -20.19 5.25
C THR A 69 1.02 -19.18 6.38
N ALA A 70 0.26 -19.28 7.48
CA ALA A 70 0.34 -18.38 8.65
C ALA A 70 1.61 -18.55 9.53
N SER A 71 2.72 -19.00 8.95
CA SER A 71 4.01 -19.14 9.64
C SER A 71 4.80 -17.83 9.57
N PRO A 72 5.67 -17.53 10.54
CA PRO A 72 6.62 -16.44 10.40
C PRO A 72 7.48 -16.58 9.16
N PHE A 73 7.81 -15.46 8.52
CA PHE A 73 8.72 -15.41 7.37
C PHE A 73 9.51 -14.11 7.37
N GLY A 74 10.65 -14.14 6.70
CA GLY A 74 11.51 -12.99 6.50
C GLY A 74 11.24 -12.26 5.19
N ILE A 75 11.43 -10.95 5.20
CA ILE A 75 11.62 -10.14 4.00
C ILE A 75 13.00 -9.52 4.08
N ILE A 76 13.79 -9.64 3.00
CA ILE A 76 15.09 -9.01 2.87
C ILE A 76 14.94 -7.85 1.89
N LEU A 77 15.16 -6.64 2.38
CA LEU A 77 15.06 -5.41 1.63
C LEU A 77 16.47 -4.88 1.34
N PRO A 78 16.86 -4.78 0.08
CA PRO A 78 18.08 -4.09 -0.26
C PRO A 78 17.86 -2.58 -0.18
N VAL A 79 18.75 -1.91 0.53
CA VAL A 79 18.67 -0.47 0.80
C VAL A 79 20.00 0.21 0.47
N PRO A 80 19.98 1.48 0.04
CA PRO A 80 21.22 2.19 -0.22
C PRO A 80 22.06 2.25 1.06
N ASP A 81 23.37 2.32 0.92
CA ASP A 81 24.23 2.49 2.08
C ASP A 81 23.78 3.74 2.87
N GLN A 82 23.78 3.64 4.20
CA GLN A 82 23.29 4.67 5.13
C GLN A 82 21.78 4.97 5.10
N ALA A 83 20.97 4.21 4.37
CA ALA A 83 19.54 4.39 4.38
C ALA A 83 18.94 4.13 5.77
N ARG A 84 18.00 5.00 6.18
CA ARG A 84 17.26 4.87 7.44
C ARG A 84 15.96 4.13 7.17
N VAL A 85 15.78 2.97 7.79
CA VAL A 85 14.56 2.18 7.68
C VAL A 85 13.71 2.35 8.94
N ARG A 86 12.41 2.55 8.77
CA ARG A 86 11.43 2.64 9.87
C ARG A 86 10.15 1.91 9.51
N THR A 87 9.54 1.29 10.51
CA THR A 87 8.20 0.67 10.39
C THR A 87 7.14 1.69 10.79
N HIS A 88 6.00 1.68 10.09
CA HIS A 88 4.88 2.61 10.28
C HIS A 88 3.58 1.87 10.54
N PRO A 89 2.62 2.53 11.22
CA PRO A 89 1.28 1.98 11.38
C PRO A 89 0.54 1.91 10.04
N GLN A 90 -0.42 0.99 9.97
CA GLN A 90 -1.26 0.76 8.78
C GLN A 90 -2.06 1.99 8.33
N ARG A 91 -2.26 2.96 9.23
CA ARG A 91 -2.94 4.24 8.94
C ARG A 91 -2.27 5.03 7.82
N LEU A 92 -0.94 5.02 7.73
CA LEU A 92 -0.20 5.69 6.65
C LEU A 92 -0.62 5.15 5.29
N ARG A 93 -0.65 3.82 5.13
CA ARG A 93 -1.12 3.21 3.89
C ARG A 93 -2.58 3.54 3.63
N ASN A 94 -3.46 3.43 4.63
CA ASN A 94 -4.87 3.73 4.44
C ASN A 94 -5.09 5.19 3.98
N ALA A 95 -4.34 6.15 4.51
CA ALA A 95 -4.39 7.54 4.08
C ALA A 95 -3.98 7.72 2.60
N ILE A 96 -2.86 7.09 2.19
CA ILE A 96 -2.39 7.11 0.80
C ILE A 96 -3.39 6.40 -0.12
N ARG A 97 -3.82 5.19 0.25
CA ARG A 97 -4.75 4.36 -0.51
C ARG A 97 -6.09 5.06 -0.72
N ASN A 98 -6.66 5.67 0.31
CA ASN A 98 -7.92 6.40 0.21
C ASN A 98 -7.81 7.64 -0.69
N ARG A 99 -6.60 8.19 -0.84
CA ARG A 99 -6.34 9.31 -1.74
C ARG A 99 -6.23 8.84 -3.19
N LEU A 100 -5.47 7.77 -3.44
CA LEU A 100 -5.24 7.21 -4.76
C LEU A 100 -6.46 6.46 -5.31
N HIS A 101 -7.19 5.78 -4.44
CA HIS A 101 -8.38 4.96 -4.72
C HIS A 101 -9.51 5.39 -3.79
N PRO A 102 -10.15 6.54 -4.04
CA PRO A 102 -11.24 7.01 -3.21
C PRO A 102 -12.36 5.98 -3.22
N GLN A 103 -12.74 5.50 -2.03
CA GLN A 103 -13.82 4.55 -1.90
C GLN A 103 -15.16 5.23 -2.22
N GLY A 104 -15.96 4.62 -3.09
CA GLY A 104 -17.28 5.14 -3.41
C GLY A 104 -18.23 5.03 -2.22
N ARG A 105 -19.35 5.76 -2.32
CA ARG A 105 -20.43 5.63 -1.34
C ARG A 105 -20.92 4.18 -1.35
N VAL A 106 -21.15 3.64 -0.16
CA VAL A 106 -21.78 2.32 -0.02
C VAL A 106 -23.25 2.46 -0.41
N GLN A 107 -23.61 1.95 -1.58
CA GLN A 107 -25.00 1.87 -2.00
C GLN A 107 -25.63 0.65 -1.32
N ARG A 108 -26.52 0.90 -0.36
CA ARG A 108 -27.25 -0.16 0.33
C ARG A 108 -28.47 -0.52 -0.50
N THR A 109 -28.47 -1.70 -1.07
CA THR A 109 -29.66 -2.26 -1.73
C THR A 109 -30.35 -3.15 -0.71
N LEU A 110 -31.59 -2.80 -0.35
CA LEU A 110 -32.41 -3.61 0.53
C LEU A 110 -33.24 -4.56 -0.33
N SER A 111 -32.93 -5.85 -0.31
CA SER A 111 -33.81 -6.90 -0.82
C SER A 111 -34.65 -7.42 0.33
N VAL A 112 -35.97 -7.49 0.13
CA VAL A 112 -36.88 -8.09 1.12
C VAL A 112 -37.24 -9.48 0.64
N GLU A 113 -36.83 -10.50 1.39
CA GLU A 113 -37.20 -11.88 1.13
C GLU A 113 -38.29 -12.29 2.12
N LEU A 114 -39.45 -12.72 1.62
CA LEU A 114 -40.50 -13.27 2.46
C LEU A 114 -40.15 -14.73 2.78
N THR A 115 -39.96 -15.03 4.05
CA THR A 115 -39.65 -16.37 4.56
C THR A 115 -40.78 -16.84 5.47
N SER A 116 -41.10 -18.13 5.54
CA SER A 116 -42.08 -18.65 6.51
C SER A 116 -41.36 -19.24 7.71
N TRP A 117 -41.84 -18.92 8.92
CA TRP A 117 -41.33 -19.50 10.17
C TRP A 117 -41.85 -20.92 10.33
N ALA A 118 -43.07 -21.20 9.84
CA ALA A 118 -43.59 -22.55 9.77
C ALA A 118 -42.78 -23.45 8.81
N ALA A 119 -42.35 -22.92 7.66
CA ALA A 119 -41.55 -23.68 6.69
C ALA A 119 -40.05 -23.74 7.05
N GLY A 120 -39.53 -22.72 7.74
CA GLY A 120 -38.12 -22.58 8.10
C GLY A 120 -37.61 -23.57 9.16
N CYS A 121 -38.51 -24.22 9.90
CA CYS A 121 -38.12 -25.29 10.82
C CYS A 121 -37.86 -26.64 10.10
N ALA A 122 -38.32 -26.82 8.86
CA ALA A 122 -38.24 -28.11 8.15
C ALA A 122 -37.20 -28.14 7.01
N LEU A 123 -36.64 -26.99 6.61
CA LEU A 123 -35.72 -26.85 5.47
C LEU A 123 -34.45 -26.09 5.87
N ARG A 124 -33.89 -26.43 7.03
CA ARG A 124 -32.61 -25.90 7.49
C ARG A 124 -31.47 -26.77 6.96
N ASP A 125 -31.36 -26.88 5.64
CA ASP A 125 -30.19 -27.52 5.03
C ASP A 125 -29.79 -26.83 3.72
N VAL A 126 -28.50 -26.45 3.72
CA VAL A 126 -27.61 -26.22 2.58
C VAL A 126 -27.94 -25.03 1.65
N GLY A 127 -27.27 -23.89 1.90
CA GLY A 127 -27.09 -22.88 0.84
C GLY A 127 -27.07 -21.41 1.25
N ASP A 128 -26.94 -21.09 2.54
CA ASP A 128 -26.75 -19.69 2.95
C ASP A 128 -25.38 -19.22 2.45
N GLY A 129 -25.39 -18.46 1.36
CA GLY A 129 -24.23 -17.77 0.82
C GLY A 129 -23.53 -17.03 1.95
N VAL A 130 -22.29 -17.43 2.21
CA VAL A 130 -21.42 -16.78 3.18
C VAL A 130 -21.50 -15.29 2.89
N PRO A 131 -22.01 -14.46 3.82
CA PRO A 131 -22.00 -13.02 3.61
C PRO A 131 -20.54 -12.67 3.34
N ILE A 132 -20.25 -12.21 2.13
CA ILE A 132 -18.94 -11.65 1.78
C ILE A 132 -18.79 -10.49 2.76
N ALA A 133 -18.10 -10.77 3.86
CA ALA A 133 -17.84 -9.79 4.89
C ALA A 133 -17.19 -8.62 4.17
N GLY A 134 -17.61 -7.39 4.47
CA GLY A 134 -16.85 -6.24 4.05
C GLY A 134 -15.49 -6.32 4.72
N ASP A 135 -14.53 -6.95 4.04
CA ASP A 135 -13.22 -7.38 4.56
C ASP A 135 -12.33 -6.24 5.04
N ASP A 136 -12.69 -4.98 4.80
CA ASP A 136 -11.83 -3.84 5.16
C ASP A 136 -11.74 -3.54 6.67
N GLU A 137 -12.71 -3.96 7.51
CA GLU A 137 -12.70 -3.59 8.94
C GLU A 137 -12.10 -4.68 9.87
N ALA A 138 -12.22 -5.96 9.50
CA ALA A 138 -11.57 -7.06 10.22
C ALA A 138 -10.06 -7.13 9.93
N ASP A 139 -9.66 -6.85 8.68
CA ASP A 139 -8.26 -6.84 8.22
C ASP A 139 -7.41 -5.75 8.94
N ASN A 140 -8.04 -4.66 9.38
CA ASN A 140 -7.36 -3.60 10.15
C ASN A 140 -7.00 -3.97 11.61
N ARG A 141 -7.51 -5.08 12.17
CA ARG A 141 -7.29 -5.44 13.58
C ARG A 141 -6.24 -6.53 13.82
N ARG A 142 -5.77 -7.22 12.78
CA ARG A 142 -4.78 -8.30 12.89
C ARG A 142 -3.42 -7.87 12.34
N GLY A 143 -2.82 -6.88 12.98
CA GLY A 143 -1.47 -6.44 12.60
C GLY A 143 -0.45 -7.55 12.88
N ALA A 144 0.31 -7.95 11.86
CA ALA A 144 1.48 -8.78 12.06
C ALA A 144 2.50 -8.07 12.97
N SER A 145 3.15 -8.81 13.87
CA SER A 145 4.29 -8.26 14.60
C SER A 145 5.49 -8.19 13.65
N VAL A 146 6.20 -7.06 13.68
CA VAL A 146 7.22 -6.72 12.70
C VAL A 146 8.47 -6.26 13.42
N GLU A 147 9.60 -6.85 13.05
CA GLU A 147 10.92 -6.56 13.59
C GLU A 147 11.89 -6.35 12.44
N ALA A 148 12.57 -5.20 12.40
CA ALA A 148 13.52 -4.85 11.35
C ALA A 148 14.95 -4.87 11.90
N THR A 149 15.83 -5.58 11.21
CA THR A 149 17.23 -5.79 11.57
C THR A 149 18.13 -5.33 10.44
N THR A 150 19.04 -4.40 10.70
CA THR A 150 20.06 -4.00 9.73
C THR A 150 21.11 -5.11 9.61
N LEU A 151 21.23 -5.69 8.41
CA LEU A 151 22.18 -6.77 8.11
C LEU A 151 23.49 -6.24 7.49
N GLY A 152 23.48 -5.00 7.02
CA GLY A 152 24.66 -4.36 6.41
C GLY A 152 25.04 -4.98 5.07
N ALA A 153 26.31 -4.81 4.66
CA ALA A 153 26.83 -5.30 3.38
C ALA A 153 27.65 -6.60 3.51
N ALA A 154 28.02 -7.00 4.73
CA ALA A 154 28.78 -8.21 5.00
C ALA A 154 27.92 -9.48 4.83
N PRO A 155 28.50 -10.63 4.43
CA PRO A 155 27.73 -11.87 4.23
C PRO A 155 27.27 -12.51 5.54
N GLU A 156 28.07 -12.40 6.60
CA GLU A 156 27.86 -13.10 7.86
C GLU A 156 26.55 -12.69 8.55
N PRO A 157 26.20 -11.39 8.69
CA PRO A 157 24.96 -11.00 9.39
C PRO A 157 23.69 -11.49 8.70
N LEU A 158 23.68 -11.59 7.37
CA LEU A 158 22.54 -12.17 6.65
C LEU A 158 22.41 -13.66 6.95
N HIS A 159 23.52 -14.39 6.93
CA HIS A 159 23.53 -15.82 7.22
C HIS A 159 23.07 -16.11 8.65
N ASP A 160 23.62 -15.37 9.63
CA ASP A 160 23.29 -15.50 11.04
C ASP A 160 21.80 -15.18 11.27
N TRP A 161 21.29 -14.09 10.69
CA TRP A 161 19.88 -13.72 10.79
C TRP A 161 18.94 -14.78 10.19
N LEU A 162 19.30 -15.39 9.06
CA LEU A 162 18.52 -16.48 8.46
C LEU A 162 18.50 -17.72 9.38
N LEU A 163 19.64 -18.10 9.95
CA LEU A 163 19.74 -19.24 10.87
C LEU A 163 18.96 -19.01 12.16
N GLU A 164 19.11 -17.83 12.79
CA GLU A 164 18.45 -17.47 14.04
C GLU A 164 16.92 -17.50 13.92
N ASN A 165 16.38 -17.10 12.76
CA ASN A 165 14.94 -17.05 12.52
C ASN A 165 14.40 -18.33 11.86
N GLY A 166 15.25 -19.31 11.52
CA GLY A 166 14.86 -20.53 10.82
C GLY A 166 14.36 -20.28 9.39
N PHE A 167 14.84 -19.21 8.75
CA PHE A 167 14.48 -18.84 7.39
C PHE A 167 15.45 -19.44 6.37
N THR A 168 14.96 -19.56 5.14
CA THR A 168 15.75 -20.02 4.01
C THR A 168 15.60 -19.08 2.82
N VAL A 169 16.66 -18.98 2.05
CA VAL A 169 16.66 -18.31 0.74
C VAL A 169 17.12 -19.32 -0.31
N ALA A 170 16.53 -19.26 -1.50
CA ALA A 170 16.97 -20.05 -2.63
C ALA A 170 18.41 -19.67 -3.02
N PRO A 171 19.23 -20.60 -3.57
CA PRO A 171 20.59 -20.30 -3.98
C PRO A 171 20.70 -19.11 -4.94
N ALA A 172 19.73 -18.98 -5.84
CA ALA A 172 19.67 -17.87 -6.77
C ALA A 172 19.36 -16.54 -6.06
N GLN A 173 18.47 -16.54 -5.04
CA GLN A 173 18.20 -15.35 -4.19
C GLN A 173 19.47 -14.90 -3.49
N ALA A 174 20.22 -15.84 -2.93
CA ALA A 174 21.50 -15.55 -2.29
C ALA A 174 22.51 -14.95 -3.28
N ALA A 175 22.63 -15.50 -4.50
CA ALA A 175 23.52 -14.96 -5.52
C ALA A 175 23.17 -13.51 -5.89
N TRP A 176 21.88 -13.22 -6.10
CA TRP A 176 21.41 -11.86 -6.39
C TRP A 176 21.66 -10.89 -5.23
N LEU A 177 21.40 -11.30 -3.99
CA LEU A 177 21.73 -10.49 -2.80
C LEU A 177 23.24 -10.22 -2.70
N ASN A 178 24.08 -11.18 -3.10
CA ASN A 178 25.54 -11.00 -3.14
C ASN A 178 25.96 -9.97 -4.20
N GLU A 179 25.37 -10.00 -5.39
CA GLU A 179 25.61 -9.02 -6.46
C GLU A 179 25.26 -7.59 -6.02
N LEU A 180 24.14 -7.44 -5.29
CA LEU A 180 23.73 -6.17 -4.71
C LEU A 180 24.75 -5.69 -3.67
N ARG A 181 25.18 -6.55 -2.75
CA ARG A 181 26.18 -6.17 -1.73
C ARG A 181 27.52 -5.81 -2.35
N ALA A 182 27.97 -6.55 -3.37
CA ALA A 182 29.15 -6.20 -4.16
C ALA A 182 29.00 -4.84 -4.86
N SER A 183 27.75 -4.45 -5.15
CA SER A 183 27.36 -3.13 -5.64
C SER A 183 27.09 -2.13 -4.49
N GLY A 184 27.68 -2.30 -3.32
CA GLY A 184 27.62 -1.32 -2.22
C GLY A 184 26.23 -1.15 -1.60
N TRP A 185 25.32 -2.10 -1.80
CA TRP A 185 24.01 -2.12 -1.16
C TRP A 185 24.10 -2.69 0.25
N GLY A 186 23.37 -2.09 1.19
CA GLY A 186 23.07 -2.70 2.47
C GLY A 186 21.82 -3.58 2.38
N LEU A 187 21.66 -4.49 3.33
CA LEU A 187 20.45 -5.30 3.48
C LEU A 187 19.77 -5.01 4.82
N VAL A 188 18.44 -5.05 4.81
CA VAL A 188 17.60 -5.02 6.02
C VAL A 188 16.69 -6.24 6.01
N GLY A 189 16.79 -7.06 7.05
CA GLY A 189 15.86 -8.15 7.30
C GLY A 189 14.65 -7.65 8.04
N VAL A 190 13.46 -8.09 7.65
CA VAL A 190 12.20 -7.77 8.32
C VAL A 190 11.48 -9.09 8.62
N THR A 191 11.37 -9.43 9.90
CA THR A 191 10.65 -10.61 10.34
C THR A 191 9.16 -10.28 10.46
N ILE A 192 8.32 -10.99 9.73
CA ILE A 192 6.86 -10.90 9.80
C ILE A 192 6.34 -12.09 10.58
N ARG A 193 5.59 -11.81 11.64
CA ARG A 193 4.91 -12.82 12.45
C ARG A 193 3.40 -12.63 12.27
N PRO A 194 2.75 -13.45 11.42
CA PRO A 194 1.30 -13.38 11.21
C PRO A 194 0.57 -13.55 12.55
N SER A 195 -0.49 -12.79 12.78
CA SER A 195 -1.35 -13.05 13.93
C SER A 195 -2.07 -14.37 13.69
N ALA A 196 -1.76 -15.40 14.48
CA ALA A 196 -2.47 -16.66 14.44
C ALA A 196 -3.94 -16.42 14.80
N ALA A 197 -4.80 -16.24 13.80
CA ALA A 197 -6.23 -16.34 14.02
C ALA A 197 -6.53 -17.82 14.22
N GLU A 198 -7.22 -18.18 15.31
CA GLU A 198 -7.81 -19.51 15.45
C GLU A 198 -8.78 -19.72 14.27
N GLY A 199 -8.35 -20.46 13.25
CA GLY A 199 -9.07 -20.65 12.00
C GLY A 199 -8.12 -20.83 10.82
N THR A 200 -8.67 -21.32 9.71
CA THR A 200 -7.95 -21.54 8.44
C THR A 200 -7.08 -20.32 8.09
N PRO A 201 -5.78 -20.49 7.75
CA PRO A 201 -4.92 -19.37 7.41
C PRO A 201 -5.58 -18.51 6.32
N GLU A 202 -5.69 -17.20 6.58
CA GLU A 202 -6.19 -16.28 5.57
C GLU A 202 -5.26 -16.32 4.35
N PRO A 203 -5.80 -16.46 3.13
CA PRO A 203 -4.98 -16.59 1.92
C PRO A 203 -4.23 -15.30 1.59
N ARG A 204 -4.50 -14.20 2.28
CA ARG A 204 -3.94 -12.88 2.01
C ARG A 204 -3.59 -12.18 3.31
N MET A 205 -2.41 -11.58 3.35
CA MET A 205 -1.88 -10.90 4.52
C MET A 205 -1.20 -9.61 4.10
N GLN A 206 -1.53 -8.53 4.80
CA GLN A 206 -0.87 -7.25 4.60
C GLN A 206 0.45 -7.23 5.36
N GLY A 207 1.54 -6.96 4.63
CA GLY A 207 2.84 -6.71 5.21
C GLY A 207 2.92 -5.35 5.92
N PRO A 208 4.01 -5.11 6.67
CA PRO A 208 4.28 -3.82 7.29
C PRO A 208 4.40 -2.71 6.26
N VAL A 209 4.08 -1.50 6.70
CA VAL A 209 4.41 -0.28 5.99
C VAL A 209 5.82 0.13 6.42
N LEU A 210 6.75 0.17 5.47
CA LEU A 210 8.16 0.47 5.72
C LEU A 210 8.52 1.76 5.01
N SER A 211 9.24 2.67 5.68
CA SER A 211 9.85 3.82 5.03
C SER A 211 11.36 3.65 4.97
N ILE A 212 11.95 3.89 3.80
CA ILE A 212 13.38 3.85 3.55
C ILE A 212 13.80 5.25 3.10
N THR A 213 14.52 5.98 3.94
CA THR A 213 14.98 7.34 3.65
C THR A 213 16.48 7.35 3.37
N HIS A 214 16.89 7.91 2.23
CA HIS A 214 18.29 8.02 1.80
C HIS A 214 18.51 9.27 0.96
N GLU A 215 19.77 9.65 0.75
CA GLU A 215 20.12 10.70 -0.19
C GLU A 215 19.98 10.21 -1.63
N ALA A 216 19.32 11.01 -2.47
CA ALA A 216 19.12 10.73 -3.88
C ALA A 216 19.25 12.02 -4.69
N ARG A 217 19.84 11.92 -5.89
CA ARG A 217 19.98 13.07 -6.82
C ARG A 217 18.77 13.26 -7.72
N GLU A 218 17.96 12.22 -7.83
CA GLU A 218 16.77 12.17 -8.65
C GLU A 218 15.81 11.13 -8.06
N PRO A 219 14.50 11.25 -8.31
CA PRO A 219 13.53 10.25 -7.91
C PRO A 219 13.70 8.97 -8.75
N LEU A 220 14.00 7.86 -8.08
CA LEU A 220 14.13 6.54 -8.70
C LEU A 220 13.66 5.41 -7.79
N TYR A 221 13.25 4.29 -8.39
CA TYR A 221 12.83 3.10 -7.66
C TYR A 221 13.30 1.85 -8.40
N ALA A 222 13.98 0.89 -7.74
CA ALA A 222 14.37 -0.34 -8.41
C ALA A 222 13.29 -1.40 -8.22
N ALA A 223 12.46 -1.53 -9.25
CA ALA A 223 11.32 -2.45 -9.29
C ALA A 223 11.71 -3.91 -9.56
N ARG A 224 12.99 -4.18 -9.85
CA ARG A 224 13.47 -5.51 -10.20
C ARG A 224 13.34 -6.46 -9.02
N HIS A 225 12.54 -7.49 -9.22
CA HIS A 225 12.63 -8.74 -8.46
C HIS A 225 13.65 -9.66 -9.14
N PRO A 226 14.35 -10.50 -8.39
CA PRO A 226 15.07 -11.60 -9.01
C PRO A 226 14.08 -12.53 -9.76
N SER A 227 14.46 -13.05 -10.92
CA SER A 227 13.59 -13.83 -11.81
C SER A 227 12.95 -15.05 -11.13
N PHE A 228 13.65 -15.67 -10.18
CA PHE A 228 13.21 -16.84 -9.42
C PHE A 228 12.44 -16.51 -8.13
N ALA A 229 12.32 -15.23 -7.75
CA ALA A 229 11.40 -14.83 -6.66
C ALA A 229 9.94 -14.84 -7.11
N LEU A 230 9.74 -14.89 -8.42
CA LEU A 230 8.47 -15.17 -9.07
C LEU A 230 8.56 -16.60 -9.56
N VAL A 231 7.51 -17.38 -9.36
CA VAL A 231 7.42 -18.68 -10.05
C VAL A 231 7.50 -18.35 -11.55
N ASP A 232 8.55 -18.80 -12.24
CA ASP A 232 8.67 -18.63 -13.69
C ASP A 232 7.73 -19.62 -14.40
N ASP A 233 6.44 -19.47 -14.13
CA ASP A 233 5.35 -20.20 -14.78
C ASP A 233 4.77 -19.38 -15.95
N GLY A 234 5.48 -18.34 -16.39
CA GLY A 234 5.04 -17.39 -17.39
C GLY A 234 3.95 -16.42 -16.91
N ARG A 235 3.60 -16.41 -15.61
CA ARG A 235 2.68 -15.41 -15.07
C ARG A 235 3.37 -14.04 -14.99
N PRO A 236 2.63 -12.95 -15.25
CA PRO A 236 3.13 -11.60 -14.99
C PRO A 236 3.47 -11.48 -13.50
N GLY A 237 4.58 -10.79 -13.21
CA GLY A 237 4.96 -10.49 -11.83
C GLY A 237 3.88 -9.68 -11.09
N PRO A 238 3.95 -9.62 -9.75
CA PRO A 238 2.93 -8.98 -8.95
C PRO A 238 2.79 -7.52 -9.36
N PRO A 239 1.54 -7.01 -9.49
CA PRO A 239 1.28 -5.64 -9.84
C PRO A 239 2.06 -4.69 -8.94
N LEU A 240 2.71 -3.71 -9.57
CA LEU A 240 3.39 -2.61 -8.91
C LEU A 240 2.58 -1.34 -9.11
N GLU A 241 2.04 -0.83 -8.01
CA GLU A 241 1.44 0.49 -7.96
C GLU A 241 2.44 1.48 -7.37
N LEU A 242 2.80 2.48 -8.16
CA LEU A 242 3.84 3.42 -7.80
C LEU A 242 3.28 4.85 -7.84
N ALA A 243 3.23 5.48 -6.68
CA ALA A 243 2.92 6.89 -6.50
C ALA A 243 4.18 7.69 -6.21
N VAL A 244 4.27 8.89 -6.77
CA VAL A 244 5.41 9.80 -6.62
C VAL A 244 4.91 11.16 -6.18
N LEU A 245 5.43 11.63 -5.05
CA LEU A 245 5.23 12.98 -4.53
C LEU A 245 6.53 13.77 -4.68
N THR A 246 6.55 14.77 -5.55
CA THR A 246 7.66 15.72 -5.68
C THR A 246 7.15 17.14 -5.82
N GLU A 247 8.04 18.12 -5.92
CA GLU A 247 7.70 19.52 -6.21
C GLU A 247 7.12 19.75 -7.62
N TRP A 248 7.33 18.81 -8.56
CA TRP A 248 6.85 18.90 -9.94
C TRP A 248 6.11 17.63 -10.38
N ALA A 249 5.33 17.76 -11.46
CA ALA A 249 4.72 16.62 -12.12
C ALA A 249 5.80 15.74 -12.75
N VAL A 250 5.64 14.42 -12.66
CA VAL A 250 6.61 13.45 -13.17
C VAL A 250 6.01 12.55 -14.24
N ALA A 251 6.86 12.03 -15.10
CA ALA A 251 6.59 10.90 -15.98
C ALA A 251 7.63 9.80 -15.74
N VAL A 252 7.27 8.56 -16.10
CA VAL A 252 8.22 7.44 -16.05
C VAL A 252 9.14 7.52 -17.28
N ASP A 253 10.45 7.43 -17.07
CA ASP A 253 11.46 7.46 -18.14
C ASP A 253 11.64 6.07 -18.76
N VAL A 254 10.70 5.70 -19.63
CA VAL A 254 10.73 4.48 -20.45
C VAL A 254 10.25 4.80 -21.86
N GLU A 255 10.60 3.96 -22.83
CA GLU A 255 10.25 4.17 -24.25
C GLU A 255 8.73 4.36 -24.48
N ARG A 256 7.91 3.67 -23.67
CA ARG A 256 6.45 3.79 -23.66
C ARG A 256 5.96 4.11 -22.26
N PRO A 257 5.95 5.39 -21.86
CA PRO A 257 5.61 5.77 -20.50
C PRO A 257 4.15 5.39 -20.20
N PRO A 258 3.87 4.65 -19.11
CA PRO A 258 2.50 4.38 -18.70
C PRO A 258 1.79 5.70 -18.38
N ARG A 259 0.50 5.78 -18.72
CA ARG A 259 -0.31 6.92 -18.33
C ARG A 259 -0.61 6.85 -16.83
N PRO A 260 -0.53 7.98 -16.10
CA PRO A 260 -0.94 7.98 -14.71
C PRO A 260 -2.43 7.70 -14.57
N PHE A 261 -2.81 6.89 -13.60
CA PHE A 261 -4.22 6.68 -13.23
C PHE A 261 -4.70 7.69 -12.18
N PHE A 262 -3.75 8.39 -11.54
CA PHE A 262 -3.99 9.46 -10.60
C PHE A 262 -2.95 10.56 -10.81
N ALA A 263 -3.40 11.81 -10.81
CA ALA A 263 -2.53 12.99 -10.82
C ALA A 263 -3.26 14.14 -10.13
N ASP A 264 -2.64 14.74 -9.12
CA ASP A 264 -3.21 15.89 -8.43
C ASP A 264 -2.11 16.83 -7.94
N VAL A 265 -2.38 18.14 -7.95
CA VAL A 265 -1.53 19.13 -7.32
C VAL A 265 -1.96 19.23 -5.86
N LEU A 266 -1.01 19.02 -4.95
CA LEU A 266 -1.24 19.05 -3.51
C LEU A 266 -0.68 20.35 -2.96
N THR A 267 -1.56 21.16 -2.36
CA THR A 267 -1.12 22.30 -1.54
C THR A 267 -0.32 21.81 -0.34
N GLU A 268 0.52 22.67 0.25
CA GLU A 268 1.24 22.38 1.50
C GLU A 268 0.30 21.83 2.59
N LYS A 269 -0.88 22.44 2.75
CA LYS A 269 -1.90 21.99 3.71
C LYS A 269 -2.37 20.55 3.42
N ALA A 270 -2.50 20.17 2.15
CA ALA A 270 -2.89 18.82 1.76
C ALA A 270 -1.76 17.80 2.02
N VAL A 271 -0.50 18.18 1.78
CA VAL A 271 0.68 17.35 2.13
C VAL A 271 0.76 17.14 3.64
N ASN A 272 0.60 18.20 4.42
CA ASN A 272 0.60 18.14 5.88
C ASN A 272 -0.56 17.30 6.42
N ARG A 273 -1.75 17.41 5.81
CA ARG A 273 -2.91 16.57 6.16
C ARG A 273 -2.66 15.09 5.85
N LEU A 274 -2.10 14.77 4.68
CA LEU A 274 -1.74 13.39 4.32
C LEU A 274 -0.82 12.78 5.39
N GLY A 275 0.11 13.58 5.89
CA GLY A 275 0.96 13.23 7.01
C GLY A 275 0.28 13.04 8.35
N ALA A 276 -0.64 13.94 8.70
CA ALA A 276 -1.42 13.84 9.93
C ALA A 276 -2.31 12.60 9.92
N ASP A 277 -3.00 12.34 8.80
CA ASP A 277 -3.87 11.17 8.61
C ASP A 277 -3.08 9.86 8.69
N ALA A 278 -1.79 9.91 8.32
CA ALA A 278 -0.85 8.80 8.43
C ALA A 278 -0.33 8.52 9.84
N GLY A 279 -0.59 9.40 10.81
CA GLY A 279 -0.01 9.32 12.16
C GLY A 279 1.41 9.90 12.26
N GLY A 280 1.82 10.71 11.29
CA GLY A 280 3.15 11.31 11.20
C GLY A 280 3.72 11.18 9.79
N LEU A 281 4.65 12.08 9.45
CA LEU A 281 5.32 12.10 8.14
C LEU A 281 6.66 11.39 8.23
N PRO A 282 6.88 10.30 7.49
CA PRO A 282 8.20 9.68 7.42
C PRO A 282 9.21 10.45 6.58
N TRP A 283 8.77 11.53 5.92
CA TRP A 283 9.58 12.40 5.07
C TRP A 283 9.56 13.84 5.58
N ASP A 284 10.49 14.66 5.10
CA ASP A 284 10.61 16.09 5.47
C ASP A 284 9.97 17.06 4.46
N PHE A 285 9.44 16.54 3.34
CA PHE A 285 8.70 17.33 2.35
C PHE A 285 7.43 17.96 2.94
N ARG A 286 7.37 19.30 3.01
CA ARG A 286 6.29 20.11 3.63
C ARG A 286 5.83 21.27 2.74
N ARG A 287 5.89 21.12 1.42
CA ARG A 287 5.55 22.19 0.47
C ARG A 287 4.52 21.74 -0.55
N GLU A 288 4.07 22.67 -1.38
CA GLU A 288 3.26 22.34 -2.54
C GLU A 288 4.01 21.38 -3.47
N GLY A 289 3.30 20.45 -4.06
CA GLY A 289 3.88 19.46 -4.95
C GLY A 289 2.84 18.77 -5.82
N SER A 290 3.30 17.83 -6.64
CA SER A 290 2.46 16.96 -7.46
C SER A 290 2.53 15.53 -6.94
N LEU A 291 1.36 14.92 -6.76
CA LEU A 291 1.23 13.49 -6.50
C LEU A 291 0.74 12.82 -7.79
N THR A 292 1.59 11.98 -8.38
CA THR A 292 1.30 11.24 -9.62
C THR A 292 1.43 9.75 -9.36
N ALA A 293 0.46 8.92 -9.79
CA ALA A 293 0.52 7.48 -9.60
C ALA A 293 0.31 6.68 -10.88
N PHE A 294 1.08 5.60 -11.00
CA PHE A 294 1.18 4.73 -12.16
C PHE A 294 0.95 3.28 -11.75
N ARG A 295 0.41 2.48 -12.67
CA ARG A 295 0.54 1.03 -12.62
C ARG A 295 1.65 0.67 -13.60
N VAL A 296 2.71 0.06 -13.11
CA VAL A 296 3.92 -0.20 -13.88
C VAL A 296 4.12 -1.71 -13.95
N GLU A 297 4.36 -2.22 -15.15
CA GLU A 297 4.83 -3.59 -15.31
C GLU A 297 6.29 -3.65 -14.86
N ARG A 298 6.64 -4.68 -14.08
CA ARG A 298 8.01 -4.80 -13.59
C ARG A 298 8.95 -5.08 -14.75
N PRO A 299 10.09 -4.37 -14.86
CA PRO A 299 11.08 -4.69 -15.86
C PRO A 299 11.61 -6.11 -15.63
N THR A 300 11.57 -6.95 -16.66
CA THR A 300 12.15 -8.30 -16.63
C THR A 300 13.68 -8.26 -16.84
N ASP A 301 14.17 -7.24 -17.53
CA ASP A 301 15.56 -7.15 -17.99
C ASP A 301 16.33 -5.96 -17.37
N GLY A 302 17.66 -6.08 -17.28
CA GLY A 302 18.56 -5.02 -16.81
C GLY A 302 18.55 -4.79 -15.29
N MET A 303 18.87 -3.58 -14.84
CA MET A 303 18.81 -3.20 -13.41
C MET A 303 17.36 -3.00 -12.90
N GLY A 304 16.37 -2.99 -13.81
CA GLY A 304 14.95 -2.76 -13.52
C GLY A 304 14.67 -1.52 -12.68
N ILE A 305 15.33 -0.41 -13.03
CA ILE A 305 15.17 0.88 -12.39
C ILE A 305 14.06 1.65 -13.10
N VAL A 306 13.03 2.02 -12.35
CA VAL A 306 12.01 2.98 -12.77
C VAL A 306 12.51 4.37 -12.39
N ARG A 307 12.94 5.15 -13.39
CA ARG A 307 13.35 6.54 -13.22
C ARG A 307 12.16 7.47 -13.47
N PHE A 308 12.12 8.58 -12.74
CA PHE A 308 11.10 9.60 -12.92
C PHE A 308 11.74 10.88 -13.42
N VAL A 309 11.27 11.36 -14.56
CA VAL A 309 11.69 12.63 -15.15
C VAL A 309 10.63 13.68 -14.91
N ARG A 310 11.07 14.94 -14.83
CA ARG A 310 10.15 16.08 -14.78
C ARG A 310 9.32 16.12 -16.06
N SER A 311 8.01 16.29 -15.91
CA SER A 311 7.06 16.43 -17.03
C SER A 311 6.34 17.77 -16.95
N ASP A 312 5.60 18.08 -18.00
CA ASP A 312 4.56 19.11 -17.92
C ASP A 312 3.49 18.71 -16.88
N PRO A 313 2.80 19.69 -16.28
CA PRO A 313 1.71 19.42 -15.34
C PRO A 313 0.62 18.54 -15.98
N TRP A 314 0.32 17.42 -15.34
CA TRP A 314 -0.82 16.60 -15.72
C TRP A 314 -2.13 17.33 -15.38
N PRO A 315 -3.19 17.18 -16.18
CA PRO A 315 -4.53 17.55 -15.72
C PRO A 315 -4.84 16.76 -14.44
N THR A 316 -5.71 17.30 -13.58
CA THR A 316 -6.16 16.56 -12.40
C THR A 316 -6.88 15.29 -12.84
N ILE A 317 -6.29 14.14 -12.53
CA ILE A 317 -6.85 12.82 -12.75
C ILE A 317 -7.17 12.22 -11.39
N ARG A 318 -8.46 12.01 -11.12
CA ARG A 318 -8.92 11.30 -9.92
C ARG A 318 -9.77 10.11 -10.38
N PRO A 319 -9.44 8.88 -9.98
CA PRO A 319 -10.26 7.75 -10.35
C PRO A 319 -11.67 7.91 -9.77
N THR A 320 -12.67 7.58 -10.58
CA THR A 320 -14.06 7.61 -10.15
C THR A 320 -14.23 6.62 -9.00
N PRO A 321 -14.76 7.06 -7.84
CA PRO A 321 -14.98 6.16 -6.72
C PRO A 321 -15.91 5.03 -7.14
N GLU A 322 -15.44 3.78 -7.07
CA GLU A 322 -16.28 2.62 -7.38
C GLU A 322 -17.36 2.49 -6.31
N ALA A 323 -18.63 2.52 -6.73
CA ALA A 323 -19.76 2.37 -5.82
C ALA A 323 -19.74 0.95 -5.23
N ARG A 324 -19.61 0.86 -3.91
CA ARG A 324 -19.67 -0.42 -3.20
C ARG A 324 -21.13 -0.78 -2.97
N ILE A 325 -21.65 -1.74 -3.73
CA ILE A 325 -23.01 -2.24 -3.53
C ILE A 325 -23.01 -3.20 -2.35
N ARG A 326 -23.69 -2.84 -1.27
CA ARG A 326 -23.95 -3.74 -0.15
C ARG A 326 -25.39 -4.20 -0.23
N ALA A 327 -25.60 -5.42 -0.73
CA ALA A 327 -26.90 -6.07 -0.70
C ALA A 327 -27.19 -6.49 0.75
N ASN A 328 -28.20 -5.88 1.35
CA ASN A 328 -28.73 -6.30 2.63
C ASN A 328 -30.05 -7.02 2.35
N THR A 329 -30.06 -8.32 2.60
CA THR A 329 -31.29 -9.11 2.52
C THR A 329 -32.00 -9.08 3.86
N LEU A 330 -33.16 -8.42 3.91
CA LEU A 330 -34.07 -8.47 5.06
C LEU A 330 -35.03 -9.64 4.85
N ARG A 331 -34.80 -10.73 5.56
CA ARG A 331 -35.73 -11.86 5.61
C ARG A 331 -36.90 -11.50 6.54
N LEU A 332 -38.06 -11.22 5.96
CA LEU A 332 -39.28 -10.95 6.70
C LEU A 332 -40.13 -12.21 6.82
N PRO A 333 -40.55 -12.59 8.04
CA PRO A 333 -41.49 -13.68 8.21
C PRO A 333 -42.84 -13.33 7.55
N ILE A 334 -43.36 -14.14 6.62
CA ILE A 334 -44.65 -13.86 5.96
C ILE A 334 -45.78 -13.77 6.98
N GLU A 335 -45.73 -14.57 8.04
CA GLU A 335 -46.75 -14.56 9.07
C GLU A 335 -46.66 -13.29 9.95
N LEU A 336 -45.53 -12.58 10.01
CA LEU A 336 -45.46 -11.23 10.60
C LEU A 336 -46.19 -10.21 9.71
N VAL A 337 -46.06 -10.32 8.39
CA VAL A 337 -46.83 -9.52 7.44
C VAL A 337 -48.33 -9.79 7.61
N LEU A 338 -48.73 -11.05 7.79
CA LEU A 338 -50.12 -11.45 8.03
C LEU A 338 -50.66 -10.92 9.38
N ILE A 339 -49.87 -10.97 10.46
CA ILE A 339 -50.26 -10.42 11.77
C ILE A 339 -50.47 -8.91 11.68
N LEU A 340 -49.54 -8.18 11.04
CA LEU A 340 -49.67 -6.74 10.85
C LEU A 340 -50.90 -6.39 10.02
N ALA A 341 -51.18 -7.16 8.95
CA ALA A 341 -52.38 -6.99 8.14
C ALA A 341 -53.67 -7.23 8.96
N ALA A 342 -53.70 -8.28 9.78
CA ALA A 342 -54.84 -8.58 10.65
C ALA A 342 -55.09 -7.48 11.69
N LEU A 343 -54.03 -6.96 12.32
CA LEU A 343 -54.11 -5.85 13.27
C LEU A 343 -54.59 -4.55 12.60
N ALA A 344 -54.14 -4.26 11.38
CA ALA A 344 -54.59 -3.11 10.61
C ALA A 344 -56.09 -3.19 10.30
N VAL A 345 -56.57 -4.37 9.85
CA VAL A 345 -58.01 -4.61 9.60
C VAL A 345 -58.83 -4.47 10.89
N TRP A 346 -58.35 -5.02 11.99
CA TRP A 346 -59.01 -4.91 13.29
C TRP A 346 -59.08 -3.48 13.80
N GLY A 347 -57.99 -2.72 13.66
CA GLY A 347 -57.92 -1.30 14.03
C GLY A 347 -58.88 -0.44 13.19
N TRP A 348 -58.97 -0.70 11.89
CA TRP A 348 -59.90 0.01 11.01
C TRP A 348 -61.37 -0.31 11.33
N ARG A 349 -61.67 -1.54 11.73
CA ARG A 349 -63.04 -1.96 12.10
C ARG A 349 -63.48 -1.49 13.47
N ARG A 350 -62.57 -1.05 14.37
CA ARG A 350 -62.99 -0.47 15.65
C ARG A 350 -63.70 0.86 15.37
N PRO A 351 -65.03 0.94 15.56
CA PRO A 351 -65.75 2.18 15.35
C PRO A 351 -65.13 3.20 16.28
N GLY A 352 -64.67 4.33 15.72
CA GLY A 352 -63.98 5.35 16.47
C GLY A 352 -64.75 5.62 17.76
N ARG A 353 -64.14 5.30 18.91
CA ARG A 353 -64.59 5.83 20.19
C ARG A 353 -64.47 7.33 20.03
N ARG A 354 -65.56 7.95 19.56
CA ARG A 354 -65.77 9.40 19.58
C ARG A 354 -65.29 9.82 20.95
N ARG A 355 -64.34 10.76 21.00
CA ARG A 355 -63.93 11.44 22.23
C ARG A 355 -65.19 12.00 22.88
N LEU A 356 -65.83 11.19 23.71
CA LEU A 356 -66.97 11.58 24.52
C LEU A 356 -66.37 12.30 25.72
N GLY A 357 -66.61 13.61 25.78
CA GLY A 357 -66.61 14.36 27.02
C GLY A 357 -65.32 15.07 27.40
N ARG A 358 -64.92 16.11 26.65
CA ARG A 358 -64.43 17.33 27.32
C ARG A 358 -65.68 18.09 27.79
N GLY A 359 -66.38 17.51 28.77
CA GLY A 359 -67.48 18.14 29.47
C GLY A 359 -66.90 19.26 30.31
N GLY A 360 -67.33 20.49 30.05
CA GLY A 360 -66.97 21.64 30.87
C GLY A 360 -67.50 21.46 32.28
N GLN A 361 -66.62 21.53 33.27
CA GLN A 361 -66.99 22.03 34.58
C GLN A 361 -66.81 23.55 34.55
N ARG A 362 -67.93 24.24 34.33
CA ARG A 362 -68.18 25.59 34.87
C ARG A 362 -68.95 25.41 36.18
N LEU A 363 -68.34 25.77 37.29
CA LEU A 363 -68.97 26.23 38.54
C LEU A 363 -68.00 27.31 39.04
N GLN A 364 -68.31 28.60 38.85
CA GLN A 364 -69.09 29.46 39.75
C GLN A 364 -68.51 29.50 41.17
#